data_AF-A0A0E3QTQ6-F1
#
_entry.id   AF-A0A0E3QTQ6-F1
#
_cell.length_a   1.000
_cell.length_b   1.000
_cell.length_c   1.000
_cell.angle_alpha   90.00
_cell.angle_beta   90.00
_cell.angle_gamma   90.00
#
_symmetry.space_group_name_H-M   'P 1'
#
loop_
_entity.id
_entity.type
_entity.pdbx_description
1 polymer ?
#
loop_
_entity_poly.entity_id
_entity_poly.type
_entity_poly.pdbx_seq_one_letter_code
_entity_poly.pdbx_strand_id
1 'polypeptide(L)' 'MCDTAKIRKYNRKRGIKSNIPVNKRNRKNKKRGRSIKVDQEEYKKKSIVESFFSWI' A
#
# COMPACT_ATOMS: atom_id res chain seq x y z
N MET A 1 -18.62 2.00 -2.27
CA MET A 1 -17.84 3.24 -2.55
C MET A 1 -17.53 3.37 -4.06
N CYS A 2 -18.56 3.48 -4.92
CA CYS A 2 -18.36 3.67 -6.37
C CYS A 2 -18.34 5.14 -6.80
N ASP A 3 -19.03 6.04 -6.08
CA ASP A 3 -19.17 7.44 -6.50
C ASP A 3 -17.88 8.24 -6.46
N THR A 4 -17.00 7.96 -5.48
CA THR A 4 -15.73 8.64 -5.37
C THR A 4 -14.81 8.40 -6.58
N ALA A 5 -14.92 7.24 -7.23
CA ALA A 5 -14.16 6.92 -8.45
C ALA A 5 -14.69 7.68 -9.67
N LYS A 6 -16.02 7.82 -9.78
CA LYS A 6 -16.66 8.62 -10.84
C LYS A 6 -16.26 10.10 -10.73
N ILE A 7 -16.31 10.67 -9.52
CA ILE A 7 -15.91 12.06 -9.25
C ILE A 7 -14.44 12.30 -9.62
N ARG A 8 -13.54 11.39 -9.23
CA ARG A 8 -12.12 11.47 -9.61
C ARG A 8 -11.91 11.41 -11.12
N LYS A 9 -12.62 10.52 -11.81
CA LYS A 9 -12.53 10.37 -13.27
C LYS A 9 -13.01 11.63 -13.97
N TYR A 10 -14.12 12.21 -13.51
CA TYR A 10 -14.67 13.46 -14.02
C TYR A 10 -13.72 14.65 -13.80
N ASN A 11 -13.22 14.84 -12.58
CA ASN A 11 -12.30 15.93 -12.26
C ASN A 11 -10.95 15.80 -12.97
N ARG A 12 -10.44 14.57 -13.15
CA ARG A 12 -9.20 14.32 -13.91
C ARG A 12 -9.33 14.69 -15.39
N LYS A 13 -10.49 14.47 -16.00
CA LYS A 13 -10.77 14.95 -17.37
C LYS A 13 -10.73 16.48 -17.49
N ARG A 14 -10.98 17.19 -16.39
CA ARG A 14 -10.96 18.65 -16.30
C ARG A 14 -9.64 19.22 -15.75
N GLY A 15 -8.62 18.38 -15.54
CA GLY A 15 -7.33 18.79 -14.98
C GLY A 15 -7.33 19.08 -13.46
N ILE A 16 -8.45 18.84 -12.76
CA ILE A 16 -8.59 19.18 -11.34
C ILE A 16 -8.11 18.02 -10.47
N LYS A 17 -7.11 18.28 -9.61
CA LYS A 17 -6.60 17.29 -8.65
C LYS A 17 -7.54 17.15 -7.46
N SER A 18 -8.12 15.96 -7.30
CA SER A 18 -9.08 15.68 -6.23
C SER A 18 -8.39 15.05 -5.01
N ASN A 19 -8.41 15.76 -3.87
CA ASN A 19 -7.84 15.32 -2.57
C ASN A 19 -8.81 14.47 -1.72
N ILE A 20 -9.58 13.58 -2.35
CA ILE A 20 -10.58 12.81 -1.60
C ILE A 20 -9.89 11.61 -0.92
N PRO A 21 -9.93 11.45 0.41
CA PRO A 21 -9.29 10.30 1.06
C PRO A 21 -9.94 8.99 0.61
N VAL A 22 -9.13 7.97 0.36
CA VAL A 22 -9.63 6.61 0.10
C VAL A 22 -9.60 5.85 1.41
N ASN A 23 -10.75 5.37 1.88
CA ASN A 23 -10.80 4.50 3.05
C ASN A 23 -9.99 3.22 2.78
N LYS A 24 -8.87 3.06 3.47
CA LYS A 24 -7.93 1.95 3.27
C LYS A 24 -8.52 0.61 3.75
N ARG A 25 -9.41 0.62 4.75
CA ARG A 25 -9.99 -0.59 5.36
C ARG A 25 -11.00 -1.30 4.44
N ASN A 26 -11.80 -0.54 3.70
CA ASN A 26 -12.87 -1.07 2.84
C ASN A 26 -12.45 -1.25 1.37
N ARG A 27 -11.16 -1.43 1.11
CA ARG A 27 -10.66 -1.66 -0.26
C ARG A 27 -10.84 -3.12 -0.65
N LYS A 28 -11.62 -3.39 -1.72
CA LYS A 28 -11.72 -4.73 -2.33
C LYS A 28 -10.35 -5.32 -2.67
N ASN A 29 -9.44 -4.48 -3.19
CA ASN A 29 -8.06 -4.87 -3.51
C ASN A 29 -7.08 -4.01 -2.72
N LYS A 30 -6.11 -4.64 -2.04
CA LYS A 30 -4.95 -3.93 -1.49
C LYS A 30 -4.24 -3.20 -2.64
N LYS A 31 -3.71 -2.00 -2.37
CA LYS A 31 -2.77 -1.39 -3.33
C LYS A 31 -1.58 -2.34 -3.41
N ARG A 32 -1.30 -2.90 -4.59
CA ARG A 32 0.01 -3.46 -4.87
C ARG A 32 0.99 -2.29 -4.73
N GLY A 33 1.70 -2.24 -3.61
CA GLY A 33 2.88 -1.40 -3.49
C GLY A 33 3.94 -1.87 -4.50
N ARG A 34 5.12 -1.26 -4.46
CA ARG A 34 6.29 -1.90 -5.08
C ARG A 34 6.42 -3.28 -4.45
N SER A 35 6.58 -4.33 -5.25
CA SER A 35 6.99 -5.61 -4.68
C SER A 35 8.30 -5.34 -3.97
N ILE A 36 8.30 -5.48 -2.64
CA ILE A 36 9.54 -5.57 -1.91
C ILE A 36 10.08 -6.92 -2.38
N LYS A 37 11.02 -6.88 -3.34
CA LYS A 37 11.85 -8.05 -3.65
C LYS A 37 12.71 -8.24 -2.42
N VAL A 38 12.11 -8.85 -1.39
CA VAL A 38 12.82 -9.29 -0.21
C VAL A 38 13.68 -10.42 -0.74
N ASP A 39 14.98 -10.17 -0.85
CA ASP A 39 15.93 -11.23 -1.13
C ASP A 39 15.89 -12.22 0.03
N GLN A 40 15.56 -13.47 -0.25
CA GLN A 40 15.30 -14.47 0.79
C GLN A 40 16.57 -14.79 1.58
N GLU A 41 17.74 -14.65 0.97
CA GLU A 41 19.03 -14.76 1.67
C GLU A 41 19.25 -13.61 2.66
N GLU A 42 19.00 -12.37 2.23
CA GLU A 42 19.14 -11.20 3.10
C GLU A 42 18.13 -11.22 4.25
N TYR A 43 16.90 -11.69 3.98
CA TYR A 43 15.84 -11.86 4.97
C TYR A 43 16.18 -12.94 6.00
N LYS A 44 16.72 -14.10 5.58
CA LYS A 44 17.15 -15.15 6.52
C LYS A 44 18.26 -14.64 7.46
N LYS A 45 19.23 -13.89 6.94
CA LYS A 45 20.29 -13.27 7.75
C LYS A 45 19.70 -12.29 8.78
N LYS A 46 18.74 -11.45 8.37
CA LYS A 46 18.06 -10.48 9.25
C LYS A 46 17.12 -11.16 10.27
N SER A 47 16.44 -12.24 9.88
CA SER A 47 15.55 -13.00 10.76
C SER A 47 16.27 -13.60 11.96
N ILE A 48 17.54 -14.00 11.83
CA ILE A 48 18.34 -14.50 12.97
C ILE A 48 18.59 -13.37 13.98
N VAL A 49 18.91 -12.17 13.50
CA VAL A 49 19.12 -10.99 14.33
C VAL A 49 17.81 -10.59 15.02
N GLU A 50 16.70 -10.50 14.27
CA GLU A 50 15.39 -10.17 14.84
C GLU A 50 14.88 -11.22 15.84
N SER A 51 15.15 -12.51 15.60
CA SER A 51 14.81 -13.60 16.54
C SER A 51 15.61 -13.49 17.82
N PHE A 52 16.89 -13.12 17.74
CA PHE A 52 17.76 -12.92 18.89
C PHE A 52 17.27 -11.77 19.79
N PHE A 53 16.76 -10.69 19.20
CA PHE A 53 16.24 -9.52 19.94
C PHE A 53 14.75 -9.60 20.30
N SER A 54 14.03 -10.67 19.94
CA SER A 54 12.59 -10.79 20.21
C SER A 54 12.25 -11.07 21.69
N TRP A 55 13.24 -11.45 22.50
CA TRP A 55 13.05 -11.83 23.91
C TRP A 55 13.88 -10.99 24.89
N ILE A 56 14.56 -9.96 24.41
CA ILE A 56 15.08 -8.87 25.25
C ILE A 56 13.97 -7.83 25.41
#